data_AF-A0A147JSJ0-F1
#
_entry.id   AF-A0A147JSJ0-F1
#
_cell.length_a   1.000
_cell.length_b   1.000
_cell.length_c   1.000
_cell.angle_alpha   90.00
_cell.angle_beta   90.00
_cell.angle_gamma   90.00
#
_symmetry.space_group_name_H-M   'P 1'
#
loop_
_entity.id
_entity.type
_entity.pdbx_description
1 polymer ?
#
loop_
_entity_poly.entity_id
_entity_poly.type
_entity_poly.pdbx_seq_one_letter_code
_entity_poly.pdbx_strand_id
1 'polypeptide(L)'
;MKVKPLNEVIVIGKTTRGGRPFSVRGHRGMYFFILVEQFDWLKEVNDAYKTLYRGEGVEPLERIKIVGRGGVKGYRPFLLKGHYGRYLCVFAKHLRQLEQINCAYAELLEAKEWEEERKRKLEERERASKIVESVKAAVEDARKTGAPEYAAELMRCADKSFAEIEAAFAVEEYDRVLELASKVDELVREARAKALKKIEETKKIEAVKIPPEEGRYVYCIIPWEGRHSRLSFGDLGVEGNSEVYAIPFGDIAAVVSNAPFKEYVLTEDNIRTHNQVITLVMQKYPVVPMAFGMAFKNEGVLKGLLERVRGDLKNALNEVEGKVELGVKVTLPEGTEFDENAFASKIKALRELATQCKLGKRFSKRLILNAFYLVAKEKVEAFLGAAKALEEKFKQLSIQCTGPWPPFNFATIKVGGR
;
A
#
# COMPACT_ATOMS: atom_id res chain seq x y z
N MET A 1 -29.29 -21.40 21.22
CA MET A 1 -30.02 -22.30 22.15
C MET A 1 -30.89 -23.22 21.30
N LYS A 2 -30.71 -24.54 21.37
CA LYS A 2 -31.62 -25.47 20.68
C LYS A 2 -32.98 -25.42 21.39
N VAL A 3 -34.01 -24.98 20.67
CA VAL A 3 -35.36 -24.88 21.19
C VAL A 3 -36.07 -26.21 20.96
N LYS A 4 -36.64 -26.80 22.02
CA LYS A 4 -37.36 -28.07 21.95
C LYS A 4 -38.82 -27.83 21.50
N PRO A 5 -39.37 -28.61 20.56
CA PRO A 5 -40.76 -28.50 20.17
C PRO A 5 -41.70 -28.99 21.29
N LEU A 6 -42.93 -28.45 21.38
CA LEU A 6 -43.88 -28.72 22.48
C LEU A 6 -44.46 -30.14 22.49
N ASN A 7 -44.22 -30.92 21.43
CA ASN A 7 -44.40 -32.37 21.39
C ASN A 7 -43.45 -33.08 22.38
N GLU A 8 -42.40 -32.40 22.84
CA GLU A 8 -41.54 -32.80 23.96
C GLU A 8 -41.93 -32.17 25.30
N VAL A 9 -42.88 -31.23 25.32
CA VAL A 9 -43.42 -30.70 26.58
C VAL A 9 -44.32 -31.76 27.21
N ILE A 10 -43.84 -32.33 28.30
CA ILE A 10 -44.51 -33.41 29.00
C ILE A 10 -45.67 -32.79 29.79
N VAL A 11 -46.85 -32.77 29.16
CA VAL A 11 -48.11 -32.41 29.82
C VAL A 11 -48.79 -33.67 30.32
N ILE A 12 -48.65 -33.96 31.61
CA ILE A 12 -49.29 -35.13 32.22
C ILE A 12 -50.81 -34.92 32.22
N GLY A 13 -51.53 -35.88 31.67
CA GLY A 13 -52.98 -35.85 31.48
C GLY A 13 -53.42 -35.56 30.05
N LYS A 14 -52.50 -35.22 29.14
CA LYS A 14 -52.82 -35.07 27.70
C LYS A 14 -52.78 -36.44 27.01
N THR A 15 -53.80 -36.77 26.22
CA THR A 15 -53.78 -37.90 25.27
C THR A 15 -53.99 -37.39 23.85
N THR A 16 -53.66 -38.18 22.82
CA THR A 16 -53.81 -37.83 21.39
C THR A 16 -55.26 -37.56 20.97
N ARG A 17 -56.25 -37.92 21.79
CA ARG A 17 -57.70 -37.71 21.56
C ARG A 17 -58.34 -36.67 22.49
N GLY A 18 -57.53 -35.88 23.21
CA GLY A 18 -57.97 -34.93 24.23
C GLY A 18 -57.46 -35.30 25.63
N GLY A 19 -57.17 -34.29 26.45
CA GLY A 19 -56.60 -34.50 27.78
C GLY A 19 -57.65 -34.97 28.80
N ARG A 20 -57.30 -35.95 29.66
CA ARG A 20 -57.97 -36.24 30.92
C ARG A 20 -57.27 -35.46 32.03
N PRO A 21 -57.76 -34.27 32.41
CA PRO A 21 -57.18 -33.54 33.51
C PRO A 21 -57.44 -34.28 34.84
N PHE A 22 -56.61 -34.01 35.84
CA PHE A 22 -56.69 -34.65 37.14
C PHE A 22 -57.27 -33.71 38.19
N SER A 23 -57.98 -34.26 39.17
CA SER A 23 -58.30 -33.55 40.40
C SER A 23 -57.09 -33.60 41.35
N VAL A 24 -56.85 -32.53 42.09
CA VAL A 24 -55.79 -32.46 43.10
C VAL A 24 -56.44 -32.35 44.47
N ARG A 25 -56.12 -33.28 45.37
CA ARG A 25 -56.68 -33.32 46.73
C ARG A 25 -56.40 -31.99 47.45
N GLY A 26 -57.45 -31.35 47.98
CA GLY A 26 -57.34 -30.06 48.66
C GLY A 26 -57.48 -28.82 47.76
N HIS A 27 -57.62 -28.98 46.43
CA HIS A 27 -57.78 -27.88 45.49
C HIS A 27 -59.00 -28.09 44.57
N ARG A 28 -59.84 -27.06 44.41
CA ARG A 28 -61.04 -27.13 43.53
C ARG A 28 -60.65 -27.02 42.07
N GLY A 29 -61.16 -27.89 41.20
CA GLY A 29 -60.97 -27.83 39.75
C GLY A 29 -60.18 -29.00 39.18
N MET A 30 -59.91 -28.92 37.87
CA MET A 30 -59.23 -29.95 37.09
C MET A 30 -57.93 -29.38 36.50
N TYR A 31 -56.87 -30.19 36.50
CA TYR A 31 -55.50 -29.72 36.27
C TYR A 31 -54.74 -30.61 35.29
N PHE A 32 -53.85 -29.98 34.52
CA PHE A 32 -52.75 -30.65 33.84
C PHE A 32 -51.44 -30.31 34.56
N PHE A 33 -50.43 -31.15 34.37
CA PHE A 33 -49.11 -30.93 34.97
C PHE A 33 -48.07 -30.70 33.88
N ILE A 34 -47.29 -29.63 34.00
CA ILE A 34 -46.19 -29.28 33.09
C ILE A 34 -44.89 -29.19 33.89
N LEU A 35 -43.76 -29.65 33.33
CA LEU A 35 -42.47 -29.50 34.00
C LEU A 35 -42.11 -28.01 34.16
N VAL A 36 -41.53 -27.64 35.30
CA VAL A 36 -41.13 -26.25 35.61
C VAL A 36 -40.22 -25.68 34.53
N GLU A 37 -39.19 -26.43 34.14
CA GLU A 37 -38.21 -26.03 33.13
C GLU A 37 -38.88 -25.73 31.78
N GLN A 38 -39.91 -26.49 31.43
CA GLN A 38 -40.67 -26.31 30.20
C GLN A 38 -41.60 -25.10 30.26
N PHE A 39 -42.10 -24.76 31.45
CA PHE A 39 -42.91 -23.55 31.65
C PHE A 39 -42.07 -22.27 31.66
N ASP A 40 -40.86 -22.30 32.23
CA ASP A 40 -39.96 -21.15 32.19
C ASP A 40 -39.50 -20.86 30.74
N TRP A 41 -39.22 -21.90 29.96
CA TRP A 41 -38.98 -21.76 28.52
C TRP A 41 -40.17 -21.14 27.76
N LEU A 42 -41.41 -21.54 28.07
CA LEU A 42 -42.61 -20.91 27.49
C LEU A 42 -42.72 -19.40 27.80
N LYS A 43 -42.14 -18.90 28.90
CA LYS A 43 -42.15 -17.45 29.17
C LYS A 43 -41.24 -16.70 28.22
N GLU A 44 -40.01 -17.18 28.05
CA GLU A 44 -39.00 -16.51 27.21
C GLU A 44 -39.51 -16.30 25.79
N VAL A 45 -40.20 -17.30 25.25
CA VAL A 45 -40.71 -17.22 23.89
C VAL A 45 -42.02 -16.44 23.79
N ASN A 46 -42.90 -16.46 24.81
CA ASN A 46 -44.05 -15.56 24.90
C ASN A 46 -43.61 -14.08 24.88
N ASP A 47 -42.49 -13.76 25.52
CA ASP A 47 -41.92 -12.40 25.51
C ASP A 47 -41.30 -12.03 24.15
N ALA A 48 -40.65 -12.99 23.47
CA ALA A 48 -40.19 -12.81 22.08
C ALA A 48 -41.34 -12.59 21.09
N TYR A 49 -42.45 -13.34 21.21
CA TYR A 49 -43.64 -13.19 20.37
C TYR A 49 -44.32 -11.83 20.56
N LYS A 50 -44.51 -11.37 21.81
CA LYS A 50 -45.03 -10.02 22.11
C LYS A 50 -44.22 -8.90 21.46
N THR A 51 -42.92 -9.13 21.29
CA THR A 51 -42.02 -8.18 20.64
C THR A 51 -42.23 -8.13 19.13
N LEU A 52 -42.52 -9.27 18.49
CA LEU A 52 -42.65 -9.42 17.04
C LEU A 52 -44.06 -9.15 16.50
N TYR A 53 -45.13 -9.51 17.23
CA TYR A 53 -46.52 -9.50 16.73
C TYR A 53 -47.47 -8.61 17.54
N ARG A 54 -47.03 -7.39 17.90
CA ARG A 54 -47.77 -6.41 18.73
C ARG A 54 -49.26 -6.26 18.31
N GLY A 55 -50.15 -7.05 18.92
CA GLY A 55 -51.60 -6.87 18.81
C GLY A 55 -52.42 -8.05 18.26
N GLU A 56 -51.80 -9.16 17.84
CA GLU A 56 -52.57 -10.30 17.31
C GLU A 56 -53.02 -11.28 18.40
N GLY A 57 -54.28 -11.14 18.84
CA GLY A 57 -55.23 -12.21 19.22
C GLY A 57 -54.93 -13.23 20.33
N VAL A 58 -53.67 -13.42 20.77
CA VAL A 58 -53.29 -14.46 21.72
C VAL A 58 -53.25 -13.89 23.13
N GLU A 59 -53.99 -14.50 24.06
CA GLU A 59 -53.96 -14.08 25.46
C GLU A 59 -52.58 -14.31 26.10
N PRO A 60 -52.01 -13.34 26.85
CA PRO A 60 -50.67 -13.46 27.41
C PRO A 60 -50.49 -14.68 28.33
N LEU A 61 -49.33 -15.34 28.28
CA LEU A 61 -48.98 -16.48 29.15
C LEU A 61 -49.18 -16.16 30.65
N GLU A 62 -49.08 -14.90 31.05
CA GLU A 62 -49.32 -14.41 32.42
C GLU A 62 -50.77 -14.64 32.90
N ARG A 63 -51.73 -14.80 31.97
CA ARG A 63 -53.14 -15.12 32.28
C ARG A 63 -53.35 -16.60 32.59
N ILE A 64 -52.36 -17.47 32.32
CA ILE A 64 -52.42 -18.88 32.68
C ILE A 64 -52.33 -19.01 34.20
N LYS A 65 -53.45 -19.39 34.82
CA LYS A 65 -53.50 -19.63 36.26
C LYS A 65 -52.85 -20.96 36.60
N ILE A 66 -51.98 -20.93 37.61
CA ILE A 66 -51.28 -22.08 38.18
C ILE A 66 -51.71 -22.24 39.63
N VAL A 67 -51.88 -23.47 40.11
CA VAL A 67 -52.21 -23.74 41.51
C VAL A 67 -51.10 -23.23 42.44
N GLY A 68 -51.50 -22.56 43.53
CA GLY A 68 -50.59 -21.89 44.46
C GLY A 68 -50.17 -20.49 44.01
N ARG A 69 -50.45 -20.08 42.75
CA ARG A 69 -50.24 -18.72 42.27
C ARG A 69 -51.54 -17.91 42.42
N GLY A 70 -51.74 -17.34 43.61
CA GLY A 70 -52.68 -16.22 43.80
C GLY A 70 -53.69 -16.36 44.93
N GLY A 71 -53.25 -16.07 46.15
CA GLY A 71 -54.15 -15.66 47.22
C GLY A 71 -53.49 -14.85 48.32
N VAL A 72 -52.18 -15.04 48.56
CA VAL A 72 -51.43 -14.32 49.59
C VAL A 72 -50.07 -13.88 49.04
N LYS A 73 -49.67 -12.65 49.37
CA LYS A 73 -48.38 -12.04 49.04
C LYS A 73 -47.24 -12.96 49.53
N GLY A 74 -46.42 -13.50 48.62
CA GLY A 74 -45.14 -14.14 48.97
C GLY A 74 -44.93 -15.64 48.70
N TYR A 75 -45.90 -16.40 48.18
CA TYR A 75 -45.70 -17.86 48.00
C TYR A 75 -45.37 -18.32 46.57
N ARG A 76 -44.37 -19.21 46.50
CA ARG A 76 -43.90 -19.93 45.31
C ARG A 76 -44.99 -20.88 44.78
N PRO A 77 -45.01 -21.20 43.46
CA PRO A 77 -45.99 -22.15 42.88
C PRO A 77 -46.02 -23.47 43.64
N PHE A 78 -47.18 -24.12 43.74
CA PHE A 78 -47.26 -25.48 44.28
C PHE A 78 -46.60 -26.43 43.28
N LEU A 79 -45.43 -26.95 43.65
CA LEU A 79 -44.63 -27.85 42.82
C LEU A 79 -44.83 -29.29 43.29
N LEU A 80 -45.34 -30.14 42.41
CA LEU A 80 -45.37 -31.57 42.68
C LEU A 80 -44.06 -32.21 42.23
N LYS A 81 -43.44 -32.99 43.12
CA LYS A 81 -42.32 -33.84 42.76
C LYS A 81 -42.88 -35.09 42.07
N GLY A 82 -42.50 -35.30 40.82
CA GLY A 82 -42.85 -36.49 40.06
C GLY A 82 -41.61 -37.14 39.44
N HIS A 83 -41.83 -38.19 38.66
CA HIS A 83 -40.79 -39.06 38.14
C HIS A 83 -39.74 -38.34 37.27
N TYR A 84 -40.15 -37.32 36.50
CA TYR A 84 -39.26 -36.57 35.60
C TYR A 84 -38.86 -35.19 36.14
N GLY A 85 -39.18 -34.86 37.39
CA GLY A 85 -38.81 -33.59 38.02
C GLY A 85 -39.94 -32.90 38.76
N ARG A 86 -39.91 -31.56 38.78
CA ARG A 86 -40.93 -30.73 39.44
C ARG A 86 -41.96 -30.28 38.42
N TYR A 87 -43.23 -30.42 38.79
CA TYR A 87 -44.36 -30.07 37.95
C TYR A 87 -45.16 -28.91 38.51
N LEU A 88 -45.63 -28.05 37.61
CA LEU A 88 -46.61 -27.00 37.85
C LEU A 88 -48.01 -27.51 37.51
N CYS A 89 -48.97 -27.24 38.38
CA CYS A 89 -50.38 -27.53 38.12
C CYS A 89 -51.04 -26.37 37.38
N VAL A 90 -51.41 -26.59 36.12
CA VAL A 90 -52.11 -25.61 35.27
C VAL A 90 -53.60 -25.96 35.20
N PHE A 91 -54.49 -24.97 35.38
CA PHE A 91 -55.93 -25.24 35.26
C PHE A 91 -56.28 -25.71 33.84
N ALA A 92 -57.12 -26.74 33.74
CA ALA A 92 -57.48 -27.37 32.46
C ALA A 92 -58.07 -26.39 31.42
N LYS A 93 -58.75 -25.33 31.88
CA LYS A 93 -59.29 -24.28 31.00
C LYS A 93 -58.24 -23.53 30.18
N HIS A 94 -56.97 -23.53 30.59
CA HIS A 94 -55.88 -22.86 29.88
C HIS A 94 -55.17 -23.75 28.84
N LEU A 95 -55.65 -24.98 28.61
CA LEU A 95 -55.02 -25.90 27.65
C LEU A 95 -55.03 -25.34 26.22
N ARG A 96 -56.15 -24.78 25.75
CA ARG A 96 -56.22 -24.18 24.40
C ARG A 96 -55.28 -23.00 24.23
N GLN A 97 -55.11 -22.20 25.29
CA GLN A 97 -54.19 -21.05 25.28
C GLN A 97 -52.73 -21.52 25.15
N LEU A 98 -52.34 -22.59 25.85
CA LEU A 98 -51.01 -23.22 25.68
C LEU A 98 -50.80 -23.75 24.25
N GLU A 99 -51.85 -24.29 23.62
CA GLU A 99 -51.78 -24.80 22.24
C GLU A 99 -51.62 -23.68 21.21
N GLN A 100 -52.32 -22.56 21.37
CA GLN A 100 -52.15 -21.38 20.53
C GLN A 100 -50.73 -20.81 20.62
N ILE A 101 -50.23 -20.69 21.84
CA ILE A 101 -48.85 -20.27 22.11
C ILE A 101 -47.88 -21.21 21.38
N ASN A 102 -48.07 -22.52 21.45
CA ASN A 102 -47.23 -23.46 20.72
C ASN A 102 -47.23 -23.28 19.19
N CYS A 103 -48.41 -23.11 18.57
CA CYS A 103 -48.48 -22.94 17.12
C CYS A 103 -47.70 -21.70 16.66
N ALA A 104 -47.81 -20.60 17.39
CA ALA A 104 -47.06 -19.38 17.11
C ALA A 104 -45.53 -19.57 17.22
N TYR A 105 -45.06 -20.56 17.97
CA TYR A 105 -43.63 -20.83 18.12
C TYR A 105 -43.07 -21.59 16.92
N ALA A 106 -43.87 -22.49 16.34
CA ALA A 106 -43.50 -23.18 15.12
C ALA A 106 -43.28 -22.16 13.99
N GLU A 107 -44.19 -21.19 13.85
CA GLU A 107 -44.08 -20.10 12.87
C GLU A 107 -42.84 -19.20 13.13
N LEU A 108 -42.54 -18.89 14.39
CA LEU A 108 -41.35 -18.12 14.76
C LEU A 108 -40.03 -18.83 14.47
N LEU A 109 -39.98 -20.15 14.69
CA LEU A 109 -38.79 -20.95 14.40
C LEU A 109 -38.55 -21.04 12.90
N GLU A 110 -39.61 -21.28 12.11
CA GLU A 110 -39.53 -21.23 10.65
C GLU A 110 -39.06 -19.84 10.15
N ALA A 111 -39.55 -18.76 10.75
CA ALA A 111 -39.12 -17.40 10.43
C ALA A 111 -37.64 -17.14 10.76
N LYS A 112 -37.13 -17.65 11.89
CA LYS A 112 -35.72 -17.53 12.27
C LYS A 112 -34.79 -18.35 11.39
N GLU A 113 -35.14 -19.59 11.08
CA GLU A 113 -34.36 -20.42 10.17
C GLU A 113 -34.29 -19.78 8.78
N TRP A 114 -35.41 -19.20 8.32
CA TRP A 114 -35.46 -18.44 7.07
C TRP A 114 -34.59 -17.18 7.11
N GLU A 115 -34.58 -16.43 8.22
CA GLU A 115 -33.75 -15.24 8.40
C GLU A 115 -32.24 -15.58 8.45
N GLU A 116 -31.86 -16.65 9.15
CA GLU A 116 -30.48 -17.15 9.20
C GLU A 116 -30.00 -17.61 7.82
N GLU A 117 -30.82 -18.38 7.08
CA GLU A 117 -30.51 -18.82 5.72
C GLU A 117 -30.39 -17.65 4.75
N ARG A 118 -31.30 -16.67 4.84
CA ARG A 118 -31.23 -15.43 4.05
C ARG A 118 -29.94 -14.66 4.34
N LYS A 119 -29.54 -14.55 5.60
CA LYS A 119 -28.30 -13.88 6.00
C LYS A 119 -27.08 -14.60 5.46
N ARG A 120 -27.05 -15.94 5.54
CA ARG A 120 -25.98 -16.77 4.97
C ARG A 120 -25.83 -16.55 3.47
N LYS A 121 -26.93 -16.60 2.71
CA LYS A 121 -26.92 -16.33 1.26
C LYS A 121 -26.46 -14.92 0.91
N LEU A 122 -26.83 -13.93 1.72
CA LEU A 122 -26.38 -12.55 1.54
C LEU A 122 -24.87 -12.42 1.77
N GLU A 123 -24.34 -13.04 2.82
CA GLU A 123 -22.90 -13.05 3.13
C GLU A 123 -22.09 -13.78 2.04
N GLU A 124 -22.57 -14.92 1.55
CA GLU A 124 -21.97 -15.66 0.43
C GLU A 124 -21.94 -14.81 -0.86
N ARG A 125 -23.06 -14.13 -1.18
CA ARG A 125 -23.16 -13.22 -2.31
C ARG A 125 -22.23 -12.02 -2.20
N GLU A 126 -22.15 -11.37 -1.04
CA GLU A 126 -21.23 -10.25 -0.81
C GLU A 126 -19.77 -10.67 -0.97
N ARG A 127 -19.42 -11.85 -0.45
CA ARG A 127 -18.08 -12.41 -0.61
C ARG A 127 -17.75 -12.66 -2.08
N ALA A 128 -18.66 -13.28 -2.83
CA ALA A 128 -18.48 -13.52 -4.25
C ALA A 128 -18.38 -12.20 -5.04
N SER A 129 -19.20 -11.20 -4.72
CA SER A 129 -19.16 -9.88 -5.37
C SER A 129 -17.80 -9.21 -5.27
N LYS A 130 -17.18 -9.23 -4.08
CA LYS A 130 -15.83 -8.68 -3.87
C LYS A 130 -14.77 -9.39 -4.71
N ILE A 131 -14.89 -10.70 -4.88
CA ILE A 131 -13.98 -11.49 -5.72
C ILE A 131 -14.13 -11.09 -7.19
N VAL A 132 -15.37 -10.99 -7.70
CA VAL A 132 -15.63 -10.57 -9.08
C VAL A 132 -15.04 -9.19 -9.37
N GLU A 133 -15.22 -8.22 -8.45
CA GLU A 133 -14.63 -6.89 -8.57
C GLU A 133 -13.10 -6.91 -8.59
N SER A 134 -12.48 -7.71 -7.71
CA SER A 134 -11.02 -7.88 -7.66
C SER A 134 -10.47 -8.46 -8.98
N VAL A 135 -11.09 -9.53 -9.49
CA VAL A 135 -10.66 -10.18 -10.74
C VAL A 135 -10.83 -9.22 -11.92
N LYS A 136 -11.95 -8.48 -11.98
CA LYS A 136 -12.19 -7.47 -13.01
C LYS A 136 -11.08 -6.42 -13.04
N ALA A 137 -10.67 -5.92 -11.87
CA ALA A 137 -9.57 -4.96 -11.75
C ALA A 137 -8.24 -5.57 -12.22
N ALA A 138 -7.96 -6.82 -11.88
CA ALA A 138 -6.73 -7.51 -12.28
C ALA A 138 -6.63 -7.68 -13.81
N VAL A 139 -7.73 -8.06 -14.47
CA VAL A 139 -7.81 -8.19 -15.93
C VAL A 139 -7.60 -6.83 -16.61
N GLU A 140 -8.27 -5.78 -16.14
CA GLU A 140 -8.18 -4.44 -16.73
C GLU A 140 -6.78 -3.82 -16.55
N ASP A 141 -6.16 -4.02 -15.39
CA ASP A 141 -4.78 -3.60 -15.16
C ASP A 141 -3.80 -4.34 -16.08
N ALA A 142 -4.02 -5.64 -16.33
CA ALA A 142 -3.20 -6.41 -17.27
C ALA A 142 -3.31 -5.87 -18.71
N ARG A 143 -4.51 -5.45 -19.13
CA ARG A 143 -4.74 -4.83 -20.46
C ARG A 143 -3.97 -3.53 -20.67
N LYS A 144 -3.70 -2.77 -19.61
CA LYS A 144 -2.92 -1.52 -19.67
C LYS A 144 -1.42 -1.76 -19.78
N THR A 145 -0.96 -3.00 -19.67
CA THR A 145 0.45 -3.39 -19.87
C THR A 145 0.70 -3.84 -21.31
N GLY A 146 1.90 -4.32 -21.61
CA GLY A 146 2.19 -4.97 -22.91
C GLY A 146 1.56 -6.36 -23.10
N ALA A 147 0.73 -6.84 -22.16
CA ALA A 147 0.11 -8.17 -22.23
C ALA A 147 -0.79 -8.40 -23.45
N PRO A 148 -1.61 -7.44 -23.93
CA PRO A 148 -2.41 -7.64 -25.14
C PRO A 148 -1.56 -7.90 -26.39
N GLU A 149 -0.35 -7.32 -26.46
CA GLU A 149 0.56 -7.47 -27.60
C GLU A 149 1.38 -8.76 -27.50
N TYR A 150 1.95 -9.05 -26.32
CA TYR A 150 2.94 -10.12 -26.16
C TYR A 150 2.37 -11.42 -25.57
N ALA A 151 1.14 -11.40 -25.08
CA ALA A 151 0.46 -12.52 -24.43
C ALA A 151 -1.04 -12.60 -24.82
N ALA A 152 -1.38 -12.24 -26.06
CA ALA A 152 -2.75 -12.18 -26.57
C ALA A 152 -3.60 -13.43 -26.26
N GLU A 153 -3.03 -14.63 -26.41
CA GLU A 153 -3.75 -15.88 -26.16
C GLU A 153 -4.11 -16.08 -24.68
N LEU A 154 -3.22 -15.70 -23.76
CA LEU A 154 -3.49 -15.77 -22.32
C LEU A 154 -4.57 -14.76 -21.92
N MET A 155 -4.51 -13.55 -22.49
CA MET A 155 -5.54 -12.52 -22.28
C MET A 155 -6.91 -12.98 -22.80
N ARG A 156 -6.96 -13.64 -23.97
CA ARG A 156 -8.18 -14.21 -24.54
C ARG A 156 -8.78 -15.29 -23.62
N CYS A 157 -7.94 -16.16 -23.05
CA CYS A 157 -8.36 -17.17 -22.09
C CYS A 157 -8.88 -16.55 -20.77
N ALA A 158 -8.24 -15.48 -20.29
CA ALA A 158 -8.66 -14.75 -19.10
C ALA A 158 -10.02 -14.08 -19.32
N ASP A 159 -10.22 -13.40 -20.45
CA ASP A 159 -11.49 -12.75 -20.80
C ASP A 159 -12.64 -13.76 -20.90
N LYS A 160 -12.40 -14.92 -21.54
CA LYS A 160 -13.38 -16.00 -21.60
C LYS A 160 -13.74 -16.52 -20.21
N SER A 161 -12.74 -16.77 -19.36
CA SER A 161 -12.97 -17.29 -18.01
C SER A 161 -13.67 -16.25 -17.12
N PHE A 162 -13.41 -14.96 -17.33
CA PHE A 162 -14.12 -13.88 -16.63
C PHE A 162 -15.60 -13.80 -17.05
N ALA A 163 -15.94 -14.00 -18.32
CA ALA A 163 -17.34 -14.08 -18.74
C ALA A 163 -18.06 -15.28 -18.10
N GLU A 164 -17.37 -16.40 -17.88
CA GLU A 164 -17.91 -17.56 -17.15
C GLU A 164 -18.16 -17.23 -15.66
N ILE A 165 -17.33 -16.38 -15.04
CA ILE A 165 -17.55 -15.87 -13.67
C ILE A 165 -18.83 -15.04 -13.60
N GLU A 166 -19.03 -14.10 -14.53
CA GLU A 166 -20.22 -13.25 -14.56
C GLU A 166 -21.51 -14.10 -14.72
N ALA A 167 -21.44 -15.14 -15.57
CA ALA A 167 -22.54 -16.09 -15.74
C ALA A 167 -22.81 -16.91 -14.45
N ALA A 168 -21.77 -17.44 -13.80
CA ALA A 168 -21.90 -18.22 -12.56
C ALA A 168 -22.46 -17.36 -11.41
N PHE A 169 -22.04 -16.09 -11.31
CA PHE A 169 -22.55 -15.16 -10.32
C PHE A 169 -24.04 -14.85 -10.53
N ALA A 170 -24.50 -14.74 -11.78
CA ALA A 170 -25.91 -14.48 -12.10
C ALA A 170 -26.86 -15.63 -11.71
N VAL A 171 -26.37 -16.87 -11.68
CA VAL A 171 -27.13 -18.06 -11.27
C VAL A 171 -26.86 -18.50 -9.82
N GLU A 172 -26.19 -17.65 -9.03
CA GLU A 172 -25.84 -17.89 -7.62
C GLU A 172 -24.94 -19.15 -7.38
N GLU A 173 -24.12 -19.55 -8.35
CA GLU A 173 -23.13 -20.64 -8.23
C GLU A 173 -21.79 -20.11 -7.66
N TYR A 174 -21.75 -19.73 -6.38
CA TYR A 174 -20.59 -19.04 -5.79
C TYR A 174 -19.32 -19.90 -5.65
N ASP A 175 -19.44 -21.21 -5.46
CA ASP A 175 -18.28 -22.11 -5.45
C ASP A 175 -17.55 -22.11 -6.80
N ARG A 176 -18.32 -22.02 -7.89
CA ARG A 176 -17.78 -21.93 -9.25
C ARG A 176 -17.13 -20.57 -9.53
N VAL A 177 -17.65 -19.49 -8.95
CA VAL A 177 -17.02 -18.16 -9.00
C VAL A 177 -15.61 -18.19 -8.38
N LEU A 178 -15.44 -18.87 -7.25
CA LEU A 178 -14.14 -19.02 -6.57
C LEU A 178 -13.13 -19.81 -7.39
N GLU A 179 -13.56 -20.92 -7.99
CA GLU A 179 -12.71 -21.76 -8.85
C GLU A 179 -12.22 -20.97 -10.08
N LEU A 180 -13.16 -20.33 -10.79
CA LEU A 180 -12.84 -19.56 -11.99
C LEU A 180 -12.00 -18.31 -11.68
N ALA A 181 -12.23 -17.65 -10.54
CA ALA A 181 -11.43 -16.50 -10.11
C ALA A 181 -9.94 -16.86 -9.98
N SER A 182 -9.65 -18.00 -9.35
CA SER A 182 -8.27 -18.50 -9.19
C SER A 182 -7.60 -18.74 -10.54
N LYS A 183 -8.36 -19.27 -11.51
CA LYS A 183 -7.89 -19.51 -12.88
C LYS A 183 -7.61 -18.21 -13.64
N VAL A 184 -8.47 -17.20 -13.50
CA VAL A 184 -8.24 -15.89 -14.14
C VAL A 184 -6.99 -15.22 -13.58
N ASP A 185 -6.80 -15.26 -12.26
CA ASP A 185 -5.63 -14.68 -11.59
C ASP A 185 -4.32 -15.31 -12.10
N GLU A 186 -4.30 -16.63 -12.28
CA GLU A 186 -3.14 -17.34 -12.84
C GLU A 186 -2.83 -16.89 -14.28
N LEU A 187 -3.84 -16.88 -15.15
CA LEU A 187 -3.69 -16.45 -16.55
C LEU A 187 -3.19 -15.01 -16.67
N VAL A 188 -3.75 -14.10 -15.87
CA VAL A 188 -3.35 -12.69 -15.84
C VAL A 188 -1.90 -12.54 -15.40
N ARG A 189 -1.48 -13.27 -14.37
CA ARG A 189 -0.11 -13.23 -13.86
C ARG A 189 0.90 -13.71 -14.90
N GLU A 190 0.60 -14.81 -15.58
CA GLU A 190 1.45 -15.34 -16.65
C GLU A 190 1.55 -14.38 -17.84
N ALA A 191 0.42 -13.78 -18.24
CA ALA A 191 0.39 -12.83 -19.35
C ALA A 191 1.31 -11.62 -19.10
N ARG A 192 1.28 -11.08 -17.87
CA ARG A 192 2.14 -9.96 -17.46
C ARG A 192 3.62 -10.35 -17.48
N ALA A 193 3.97 -11.50 -16.93
CA ALA A 193 5.35 -11.97 -16.89
C ALA A 193 5.93 -12.14 -18.30
N LYS A 194 5.15 -12.71 -19.22
CA LYS A 194 5.54 -12.88 -20.62
C LYS A 194 5.75 -11.54 -21.33
N ALA A 195 4.85 -10.57 -21.10
CA ALA A 195 4.98 -9.23 -21.67
C ALA A 195 6.23 -8.49 -21.19
N LEU A 196 6.49 -8.52 -19.88
CA LEU A 196 7.64 -7.84 -19.30
C LEU A 196 8.96 -8.37 -19.89
N LYS A 197 9.09 -9.70 -19.98
CA LYS A 197 10.26 -10.35 -20.57
C LYS A 197 10.47 -9.91 -22.03
N LYS A 198 9.40 -9.83 -22.82
CA LYS A 198 9.51 -9.46 -24.24
C LYS A 198 9.88 -8.00 -24.44
N ILE A 199 9.34 -7.10 -23.62
CA ILE A 199 9.72 -5.67 -23.62
C ILE A 199 11.21 -5.51 -23.33
N GLU A 200 11.73 -6.23 -22.33
CA GLU A 200 13.14 -6.15 -21.96
C GLU A 200 14.07 -6.68 -23.07
N GLU A 201 13.70 -7.80 -23.71
CA GLU A 201 14.42 -8.35 -24.87
C GLU A 201 14.46 -7.35 -26.03
N THR A 202 13.33 -6.73 -26.38
CA THR A 202 13.25 -5.74 -27.47
C THR A 202 14.12 -4.51 -27.17
N LYS A 203 14.09 -4.00 -25.93
CA LYS A 203 14.97 -2.89 -25.51
C LYS A 203 16.45 -3.23 -25.65
N LYS A 204 16.86 -4.45 -25.27
CA LYS A 204 18.25 -4.91 -25.44
C LYS A 204 18.66 -4.98 -26.91
N ILE A 205 17.77 -5.50 -27.78
CA ILE A 205 18.04 -5.58 -29.22
C ILE A 205 18.18 -4.20 -29.85
N GLU A 206 17.33 -3.24 -29.49
CA GLU A 206 17.44 -1.86 -29.99
C GLU A 206 18.74 -1.18 -29.55
N ALA A 207 19.18 -1.42 -28.31
CA ALA A 207 20.45 -0.90 -27.81
C ALA A 207 21.66 -1.49 -28.55
N VAL A 208 21.62 -2.79 -28.90
CA VAL A 208 22.69 -3.49 -29.64
C VAL A 208 22.76 -3.05 -31.11
N LYS A 209 21.65 -2.60 -31.71
CA LYS A 209 21.64 -2.11 -33.11
C LYS A 209 22.39 -0.80 -33.31
N ILE A 210 22.61 -0.03 -32.24
CA ILE A 210 23.35 1.23 -32.32
C ILE A 210 24.83 0.90 -32.05
N PRO A 211 25.72 1.02 -33.05
CA PRO A 211 27.12 0.74 -32.85
C PRO A 211 27.70 1.63 -31.74
N PRO A 212 28.61 1.14 -30.89
CA PRO A 212 29.23 1.94 -29.83
C PRO A 212 29.83 3.27 -30.34
N GLU A 213 30.38 3.27 -31.56
CA GLU A 213 30.93 4.45 -32.22
C GLU A 213 29.89 5.51 -32.64
N GLU A 214 28.60 5.18 -32.72
CA GLU A 214 27.54 6.15 -33.02
C GLU A 214 26.97 6.78 -31.75
N GLY A 215 26.85 6.04 -30.66
CA GLY A 215 26.33 6.55 -29.39
C GLY A 215 27.31 7.49 -28.68
N ARG A 216 26.77 8.40 -27.86
CA ARG A 216 27.55 9.38 -27.07
C ARG A 216 27.15 9.36 -25.61
N TYR A 217 28.06 9.00 -24.72
CA TYR A 217 27.91 9.20 -23.28
C TYR A 217 28.44 10.56 -22.90
N VAL A 218 27.65 11.40 -22.22
CA VAL A 218 28.01 12.80 -21.92
C VAL A 218 28.36 12.96 -20.44
N TYR A 219 29.55 13.50 -20.17
CA TYR A 219 30.06 13.71 -18.82
C TYR A 219 29.77 15.12 -18.30
N CYS A 220 30.14 16.13 -19.07
CA CYS A 220 29.99 17.54 -18.70
C CYS A 220 30.01 18.44 -19.94
N ILE A 221 29.61 19.70 -19.75
CA ILE A 221 29.72 20.76 -20.75
C ILE A 221 30.81 21.75 -20.31
N ILE A 222 31.60 22.23 -21.27
CA ILE A 222 32.69 23.21 -21.09
C ILE A 222 32.53 24.38 -22.08
N PRO A 223 33.18 25.53 -21.84
CA PRO A 223 33.29 26.58 -22.84
C PRO A 223 34.13 26.09 -24.02
N TRP A 224 33.83 26.62 -25.21
CA TRP A 224 34.59 26.32 -26.42
C TRP A 224 34.91 27.58 -27.20
N GLU A 225 36.21 27.80 -27.40
CA GLU A 225 36.72 29.00 -28.08
C GLU A 225 37.33 28.70 -29.45
N GLY A 226 37.22 27.45 -29.93
CA GLY A 226 37.71 27.07 -31.27
C GLY A 226 39.23 27.05 -31.44
N ARG A 227 40.02 27.15 -30.35
CA ARG A 227 41.49 27.17 -30.40
C ARG A 227 42.13 25.82 -30.76
N HIS A 228 41.37 24.72 -30.64
CA HIS A 228 41.84 23.36 -30.88
C HIS A 228 40.96 22.67 -31.92
N SER A 229 41.56 21.92 -32.85
CA SER A 229 40.82 21.09 -33.80
C SER A 229 40.16 19.87 -33.13
N ARG A 230 40.74 19.38 -32.02
CA ARG A 230 40.21 18.30 -31.18
C ARG A 230 40.76 18.43 -29.76
N LEU A 231 39.90 18.27 -28.75
CA LEU A 231 40.32 18.12 -27.35
C LEU A 231 40.08 16.67 -26.91
N SER A 232 41.14 16.02 -26.46
CA SER A 232 41.10 14.68 -25.86
C SER A 232 41.50 14.76 -24.39
N PHE A 233 40.86 13.94 -23.56
CA PHE A 233 41.07 13.81 -22.13
C PHE A 233 41.58 12.41 -21.74
N GLY A 234 41.89 11.58 -22.74
CA GLY A 234 42.42 10.23 -22.57
C GLY A 234 41.35 9.14 -22.47
N ASP A 235 41.82 7.91 -22.30
CA ASP A 235 41.05 6.67 -22.36
C ASP A 235 40.38 6.35 -21.02
N LEU A 236 39.44 7.21 -20.63
CA LEU A 236 38.78 7.21 -19.31
C LEU A 236 37.26 6.96 -19.39
N GLY A 237 36.77 6.45 -20.52
CA GLY A 237 35.34 6.24 -20.73
C GLY A 237 34.72 5.17 -19.82
N VAL A 238 33.48 5.40 -19.38
CA VAL A 238 32.65 4.44 -18.62
C VAL A 238 32.47 3.13 -19.41
N GLU A 239 32.61 1.99 -18.72
CA GLU A 239 32.48 0.62 -19.28
C GLU A 239 33.44 0.26 -20.43
N GLY A 240 34.56 0.95 -20.64
CA GLY A 240 35.48 0.50 -21.70
C GLY A 240 36.73 1.31 -22.02
N ASN A 241 37.26 2.17 -21.13
CA ASN A 241 38.42 3.03 -21.40
C ASN A 241 38.35 3.71 -22.78
N SER A 242 37.15 4.05 -23.23
CA SER A 242 36.98 4.72 -24.52
C SER A 242 37.56 6.13 -24.39
N GLU A 243 38.11 6.64 -25.49
CA GLU A 243 38.63 8.00 -25.52
C GLU A 243 37.52 8.98 -25.11
N VAL A 244 37.84 9.84 -24.14
CA VAL A 244 37.02 10.97 -23.76
C VAL A 244 37.48 12.19 -24.54
N TYR A 245 36.57 12.84 -25.26
CA TYR A 245 36.89 13.98 -26.12
C TYR A 245 35.77 15.03 -26.11
N ALA A 246 36.07 16.23 -26.59
CA ALA A 246 35.07 17.31 -26.70
C ALA A 246 34.45 17.36 -28.10
N ILE A 247 33.12 17.42 -28.17
CA ILE A 247 32.36 17.76 -29.38
C ILE A 247 31.96 19.23 -29.30
N PRO A 248 32.49 20.09 -30.17
CA PRO A 248 32.16 21.51 -30.16
C PRO A 248 30.76 21.80 -30.70
N PHE A 249 30.10 22.78 -30.09
CA PHE A 249 28.81 23.30 -30.49
C PHE A 249 28.73 24.81 -30.20
N GLY A 250 29.05 25.63 -31.20
CA GLY A 250 29.09 27.08 -31.03
C GLY A 250 30.18 27.51 -30.05
N ASP A 251 29.79 28.13 -28.94
CA ASP A 251 30.66 28.64 -27.87
C ASP A 251 30.77 27.70 -26.65
N ILE A 252 30.22 26.48 -26.76
CA ILE A 252 30.31 25.42 -25.75
C ILE A 252 30.77 24.11 -26.42
N ALA A 253 31.23 23.16 -25.62
CA ALA A 253 31.49 21.80 -26.08
C ALA A 253 31.00 20.77 -25.06
N ALA A 254 30.47 19.65 -25.56
CA ALA A 254 30.13 18.51 -24.73
C ALA A 254 31.33 17.57 -24.63
N VAL A 255 31.74 17.23 -23.41
CA VAL A 255 32.75 16.21 -23.16
C VAL A 255 32.08 14.85 -23.12
N VAL A 256 32.48 13.97 -24.03
CA VAL A 256 31.81 12.70 -24.31
C VAL A 256 32.79 11.56 -24.51
N SER A 257 32.28 10.33 -24.47
CA SER A 257 32.95 9.16 -25.02
C SER A 257 31.99 8.39 -25.94
N ASN A 258 32.54 7.64 -26.88
CA ASN A 258 31.75 6.71 -27.68
C ASN A 258 31.27 5.57 -26.79
N ALA A 259 29.97 5.33 -26.76
CA ALA A 259 29.38 4.32 -25.91
C ALA A 259 27.96 3.96 -26.39
N PRO A 260 27.50 2.71 -26.22
CA PRO A 260 26.19 2.28 -26.70
C PRO A 260 25.05 3.06 -26.04
N PHE A 261 24.01 3.39 -26.81
CA PHE A 261 22.82 4.02 -26.25
C PHE A 261 21.97 3.00 -25.49
N LYS A 262 22.14 2.96 -24.16
CA LYS A 262 21.41 2.08 -23.23
C LYS A 262 21.22 2.75 -21.87
N GLU A 263 20.41 2.12 -21.02
CA GLU A 263 20.40 2.44 -19.59
C GLU A 263 21.67 1.87 -18.95
N TYR A 264 22.44 2.73 -18.30
CA TYR A 264 23.69 2.37 -17.62
C TYR A 264 23.41 1.97 -16.18
N VAL A 265 24.01 0.85 -15.77
CA VAL A 265 23.87 0.35 -14.40
C VAL A 265 24.66 1.27 -13.45
N LEU A 266 24.02 1.66 -12.36
CA LEU A 266 24.58 2.44 -11.26
C LEU A 266 25.52 1.58 -10.40
N THR A 267 26.67 1.20 -10.96
CA THR A 267 27.76 0.53 -10.21
C THR A 267 28.71 1.57 -9.62
N GLU A 268 29.37 1.23 -8.50
CA GLU A 268 30.36 2.11 -7.87
C GLU A 268 31.50 2.48 -8.85
N ASP A 269 31.97 1.51 -9.63
CA ASP A 269 33.02 1.73 -10.63
C ASP A 269 32.57 2.70 -11.73
N ASN A 270 31.36 2.55 -12.27
CA ASN A 270 30.84 3.45 -13.31
C ASN A 270 30.69 4.88 -12.79
N ILE A 271 30.14 5.05 -11.57
CA ILE A 271 29.97 6.36 -10.93
C ILE A 271 31.35 6.99 -10.67
N ARG A 272 32.32 6.21 -10.20
CA ARG A 272 33.69 6.68 -9.96
C ARG A 272 34.34 7.16 -11.26
N THR A 273 34.27 6.37 -12.33
CA THR A 273 34.83 6.73 -13.64
C THR A 273 34.20 8.00 -14.20
N HIS A 274 32.86 8.11 -14.15
CA HIS A 274 32.14 9.32 -14.55
C HIS A 274 32.64 10.57 -13.80
N ASN A 275 32.72 10.48 -12.48
CA ASN A 275 33.17 11.61 -11.64
C ASN A 275 34.65 11.94 -11.86
N GLN A 276 35.50 10.93 -12.10
CA GLN A 276 36.91 11.13 -12.41
C GLN A 276 37.11 11.93 -13.69
N VAL A 277 36.36 11.61 -14.75
CA VAL A 277 36.39 12.36 -16.01
C VAL A 277 36.04 13.84 -15.78
N ILE A 278 34.93 14.12 -15.10
CA ILE A 278 34.50 15.49 -14.82
C ILE A 278 35.56 16.24 -13.98
N THR A 279 36.12 15.57 -12.97
CA THR A 279 37.15 16.14 -12.10
C THR A 279 38.41 16.49 -12.89
N LEU A 280 38.84 15.62 -13.81
CA LEU A 280 39.98 15.87 -14.69
C LEU A 280 39.73 17.09 -15.59
N VAL A 281 38.56 17.17 -16.22
CA VAL A 281 38.20 18.30 -17.10
C VAL A 281 38.15 19.62 -16.31
N MET A 282 37.61 19.60 -15.09
CA MET A 282 37.49 20.77 -14.21
C MET A 282 38.85 21.42 -13.84
N GLN A 283 39.94 20.64 -13.91
CA GLN A 283 41.29 21.18 -13.67
C GLN A 283 41.65 22.27 -14.69
N LYS A 284 41.13 22.17 -15.91
CA LYS A 284 41.47 23.08 -17.03
C LYS A 284 40.34 24.02 -17.43
N TYR A 285 39.08 23.59 -17.27
CA TYR A 285 37.91 24.34 -17.74
C TYR A 285 36.85 24.47 -16.65
N PRO A 286 36.02 25.53 -16.64
CA PRO A 286 34.77 25.49 -15.89
C PRO A 286 33.87 24.40 -16.49
N VAL A 287 33.18 23.66 -15.63
CA VAL A 287 32.36 22.50 -16.05
C VAL A 287 30.93 22.64 -15.54
N VAL A 288 29.97 22.34 -16.41
CA VAL A 288 28.59 22.01 -16.02
C VAL A 288 28.48 20.49 -16.03
N PRO A 289 28.48 19.83 -14.86
CA PRO A 289 28.42 18.38 -14.78
C PRO A 289 27.05 17.86 -15.23
N MET A 290 27.04 16.84 -16.09
CA MET A 290 25.82 16.12 -16.46
C MET A 290 25.55 14.99 -15.46
N ALA A 291 24.27 14.62 -15.32
CA ALA A 291 23.89 13.49 -14.49
C ALA A 291 24.48 12.19 -15.04
N PHE A 292 24.74 11.24 -14.15
CA PHE A 292 25.18 9.90 -14.55
C PHE A 292 24.17 9.23 -15.49
N GLY A 293 24.67 8.52 -16.50
CA GLY A 293 23.84 7.73 -17.42
C GLY A 293 23.25 8.53 -18.58
N MET A 294 23.67 9.78 -18.78
CA MET A 294 23.24 10.60 -19.91
C MET A 294 23.91 10.16 -21.22
N ALA A 295 23.32 9.14 -21.85
CA ALA A 295 23.70 8.65 -23.17
C ALA A 295 22.73 9.10 -24.26
N PHE A 296 23.26 9.34 -25.46
CA PHE A 296 22.51 9.78 -26.64
C PHE A 296 22.74 8.82 -27.80
N LYS A 297 21.69 8.62 -28.62
CA LYS A 297 21.73 7.74 -29.80
C LYS A 297 22.83 8.12 -30.79
N ASN A 298 23.03 9.42 -31.00
CA ASN A 298 24.06 9.97 -31.85
C ASN A 298 24.33 11.45 -31.54
N GLU A 299 25.37 11.99 -32.16
CA GLU A 299 25.77 13.39 -32.04
C GLU A 299 24.66 14.37 -32.49
N GLY A 300 23.85 14.03 -33.49
CA GLY A 300 22.75 14.88 -33.96
C GLY A 300 21.69 15.11 -32.89
N VAL A 301 21.29 14.05 -32.16
CA VAL A 301 20.34 14.17 -31.03
C VAL A 301 20.94 15.00 -29.90
N LEU A 302 22.23 14.79 -29.60
CA LEU A 302 22.95 15.59 -28.60
C LEU A 302 22.96 17.08 -28.96
N LYS A 303 23.34 17.41 -30.20
CA LYS A 303 23.36 18.80 -30.69
C LYS A 303 21.99 19.45 -30.63
N GLY A 304 20.92 18.74 -31.02
CA GLY A 304 19.55 19.26 -30.91
C GLY A 304 19.10 19.52 -29.47
N LEU A 305 19.62 18.78 -28.49
CA LEU A 305 19.42 19.12 -27.07
C LEU A 305 20.22 20.36 -26.68
N LEU A 306 21.53 20.37 -26.97
CA LEU A 306 22.43 21.47 -26.62
C LEU A 306 21.93 22.81 -27.18
N GLU A 307 21.34 22.81 -28.38
CA GLU A 307 20.72 23.98 -28.99
C GLU A 307 19.59 24.57 -28.13
N ARG A 308 18.69 23.72 -27.62
CA ARG A 308 17.55 24.14 -26.81
C ARG A 308 17.96 24.72 -25.45
N VAL A 309 19.02 24.20 -24.85
CA VAL A 309 19.47 24.59 -23.50
C VAL A 309 20.76 25.43 -23.49
N ARG A 310 21.21 25.90 -24.67
CA ARG A 310 22.51 26.60 -24.82
C ARG A 310 22.62 27.83 -23.91
N GLY A 311 21.55 28.63 -23.82
CA GLY A 311 21.52 29.82 -22.97
C GLY A 311 21.72 29.49 -21.49
N ASP A 312 21.01 28.48 -21.00
CA ASP A 312 21.12 28.02 -19.61
C ASP A 312 22.51 27.43 -19.32
N LEU A 313 23.06 26.65 -20.26
CA LEU A 313 24.42 26.10 -20.17
C LEU A 313 25.47 27.19 -20.06
N LYS A 314 25.35 28.24 -20.87
CA LYS A 314 26.29 29.37 -20.84
C LYS A 314 26.20 30.15 -19.53
N ASN A 315 24.99 30.39 -19.03
CA ASN A 315 24.79 31.06 -17.75
C ASN A 315 25.38 30.23 -16.60
N ALA A 316 25.15 28.92 -16.59
CA ALA A 316 25.71 28.01 -15.59
C ALA A 316 27.25 27.96 -15.65
N LEU A 317 27.84 27.94 -16.84
CA LEU A 317 29.30 27.99 -17.01
C LEU A 317 29.91 29.28 -16.44
N ASN A 318 29.32 30.43 -16.74
CA ASN A 318 29.76 31.72 -16.20
C ASN A 318 29.62 31.77 -14.67
N GLU A 319 28.55 31.18 -14.13
CA GLU A 319 28.31 31.14 -12.69
C GLU A 319 29.39 30.34 -11.94
N VAL A 320 29.84 29.22 -12.50
CA VAL A 320 30.85 28.35 -11.87
C VAL A 320 32.30 28.67 -12.26
N GLU A 321 32.50 29.62 -13.17
CA GLU A 321 33.82 30.04 -13.60
C GLU A 321 34.68 30.51 -12.42
N GLY A 322 35.91 29.99 -12.34
CA GLY A 322 36.85 30.27 -11.26
C GLY A 322 36.46 29.69 -9.89
N LYS A 323 35.42 28.85 -9.81
CA LYS A 323 34.86 28.36 -8.54
C LYS A 323 34.88 26.83 -8.48
N VAL A 324 34.79 26.30 -7.26
CA VAL A 324 34.69 24.87 -6.96
C VAL A 324 33.62 24.64 -5.90
N GLU A 325 33.11 23.41 -5.81
CA GLU A 325 32.17 23.04 -4.77
C GLU A 325 32.88 22.41 -3.57
N LEU A 326 32.53 22.86 -2.37
CA LEU A 326 32.93 22.25 -1.10
C LEU A 326 31.68 21.81 -0.34
N GLY A 327 31.69 20.57 0.14
CA GLY A 327 30.59 19.99 0.93
C GLY A 327 30.95 19.95 2.40
N VAL A 328 30.08 20.48 3.27
CA VAL A 328 30.22 20.41 4.72
C VAL A 328 29.08 19.59 5.32
N LYS A 329 29.44 18.51 6.00
CA LYS A 329 28.53 17.67 6.76
C LYS A 329 28.85 17.79 8.24
N VAL A 330 27.82 17.92 9.06
CA VAL A 330 27.96 17.97 10.51
C VAL A 330 27.05 16.92 11.10
N THR A 331 27.63 16.00 11.87
CA THR A 331 26.92 14.90 12.51
C THR A 331 27.10 14.97 14.03
N LEU A 332 26.01 14.76 14.75
CA LEU A 332 25.97 14.68 16.21
C LEU A 332 26.22 13.23 16.66
N PRO A 333 27.32 12.95 17.39
CA PRO A 333 27.54 11.65 18.02
C PRO A 333 26.46 11.31 19.06
N GLU A 334 26.28 10.03 19.35
CA GLU A 334 25.28 9.60 20.35
C GLU A 334 25.57 10.18 21.74
N GLY A 335 24.52 10.55 22.47
CA GLY A 335 24.64 11.04 23.86
C GLY A 335 25.22 12.45 24.01
N THR A 336 25.39 13.20 22.92
CA THR A 336 25.92 14.57 22.96
C THR A 336 24.80 15.61 23.02
N GLU A 337 24.82 16.48 24.02
CA GLU A 337 23.97 17.68 24.03
C GLU A 337 24.52 18.75 23.08
N PHE A 338 23.64 19.38 22.30
CA PHE A 338 24.03 20.34 21.28
C PHE A 338 23.09 21.54 21.22
N ASP A 339 23.67 22.74 21.33
CA ASP A 339 22.99 24.00 21.11
C ASP A 339 23.11 24.42 19.63
N GLU A 340 22.04 24.21 18.86
CA GLU A 340 21.94 24.59 17.46
C GLU A 340 22.18 26.09 17.22
N ASN A 341 21.77 26.96 18.15
CA ASN A 341 21.84 28.41 17.97
C ASN A 341 23.27 28.93 18.07
N ALA A 342 24.04 28.43 19.04
CA ALA A 342 25.45 28.75 19.19
C ALA A 342 26.25 28.36 17.94
N PHE A 343 25.94 27.20 17.34
CA PHE A 343 26.59 26.71 16.13
C PHE A 343 26.18 27.49 14.86
N ALA A 344 24.91 27.83 14.72
CA ALA A 344 24.40 28.58 13.57
C ALA A 344 25.11 29.94 13.42
N SER A 345 25.44 30.60 14.53
CA SER A 345 26.19 31.87 14.49
C SER A 345 27.61 31.72 13.92
N LYS A 346 28.24 30.55 14.12
CA LYS A 346 29.63 30.29 13.71
C LYS A 346 29.75 29.77 12.29
N ILE A 347 28.72 29.10 11.77
CA ILE A 347 28.72 28.66 10.37
C ILE A 347 28.57 29.80 9.37
N LYS A 348 28.13 30.97 9.84
CA LYS A 348 28.04 32.20 9.04
C LYS A 348 29.39 32.54 8.38
N ALA A 349 30.51 32.29 9.05
CA ALA A 349 31.84 32.53 8.51
C ALA A 349 32.12 31.73 7.23
N LEU A 350 31.69 30.46 7.17
CA LEU A 350 31.81 29.66 5.94
C LEU A 350 30.94 30.22 4.81
N ARG A 351 29.74 30.69 5.14
CA ARG A 351 28.84 31.32 4.17
C ARG A 351 29.41 32.60 3.59
N GLU A 352 30.13 33.40 4.37
CA GLU A 352 30.78 34.65 3.93
C GLU A 352 31.99 34.41 3.01
N LEU A 353 32.63 33.23 3.10
CA LEU A 353 33.73 32.81 2.22
C LEU A 353 33.25 32.21 0.90
N ALA A 354 31.99 31.79 0.82
CA ALA A 354 31.37 31.23 -0.38
C ALA A 354 30.60 32.28 -1.18
N THR A 355 30.60 32.16 -2.50
CA THR A 355 29.73 33.01 -3.35
C THR A 355 28.27 32.57 -3.27
N GLN A 356 28.04 31.27 -3.06
CA GLN A 356 26.71 30.70 -2.88
C GLN A 356 26.74 29.53 -1.90
N CYS A 357 25.58 29.23 -1.32
CA CYS A 357 25.37 28.13 -0.38
C CYS A 357 24.03 27.47 -0.66
N LYS A 358 24.01 26.14 -0.73
CA LYS A 358 22.80 25.32 -0.84
C LYS A 358 22.74 24.29 0.28
N LEU A 359 21.58 24.13 0.90
CA LEU A 359 21.36 23.11 1.92
C LEU A 359 20.89 21.80 1.28
N GLY A 360 21.57 20.72 1.62
CA GLY A 360 21.18 19.36 1.27
C GLY A 360 20.16 18.77 2.24
N LYS A 361 19.55 17.64 1.85
CA LYS A 361 18.62 16.91 2.71
C LYS A 361 19.34 16.34 3.94
N ARG A 362 18.71 16.47 5.11
CA ARG A 362 19.09 15.79 6.35
C ARG A 362 18.39 14.43 6.40
N PHE A 363 19.08 13.37 6.02
CA PHE A 363 18.50 12.01 5.95
C PHE A 363 18.58 11.24 7.29
N SER A 364 19.15 11.85 8.33
CA SER A 364 19.24 11.29 9.68
C SER A 364 19.05 12.39 10.71
N LYS A 365 18.43 12.08 11.85
CA LYS A 365 18.32 13.01 13.00
C LYS A 365 19.68 13.44 13.55
N ARG A 366 20.71 12.63 13.33
CA ARG A 366 22.09 12.94 13.74
C ARG A 366 22.78 13.89 12.76
N LEU A 367 22.32 13.96 11.50
CA LEU A 367 22.91 14.84 10.49
C LEU A 367 22.32 16.25 10.64
N ILE A 368 22.96 17.06 11.46
CA ILE A 368 22.51 18.40 11.82
C ILE A 368 22.81 19.43 10.71
N LEU A 369 23.77 19.16 9.83
CA LEU A 369 24.00 19.95 8.63
C LEU A 369 24.47 19.09 7.48
N ASN A 370 23.90 19.35 6.31
CA ASN A 370 24.42 18.93 5.03
C ASN A 370 24.36 20.15 4.12
N ALA A 371 25.49 20.77 3.80
CA ALA A 371 25.55 22.01 3.05
C ALA A 371 26.62 21.96 1.97
N PHE A 372 26.35 22.59 0.84
CA PHE A 372 27.25 22.73 -0.29
C PHE A 372 27.55 24.21 -0.49
N TYR A 373 28.80 24.53 -0.79
CA TYR A 373 29.29 25.89 -0.93
C TYR A 373 30.00 26.01 -2.27
N LEU A 374 29.63 27.02 -3.05
CA LEU A 374 30.36 27.41 -4.24
C LEU A 374 31.41 28.44 -3.81
N VAL A 375 32.68 28.09 -3.94
CA VAL A 375 33.80 28.86 -3.40
C VAL A 375 34.76 29.20 -4.52
N ALA A 376 35.17 30.46 -4.62
CA ALA A 376 36.20 30.87 -5.57
C ALA A 376 37.51 30.13 -5.28
N LYS A 377 38.23 29.68 -6.32
CA LYS A 377 39.43 28.83 -6.19
C LYS A 377 40.48 29.44 -5.26
N GLU A 378 40.65 30.76 -5.31
CA GLU A 378 41.54 31.54 -4.46
C GLU A 378 41.12 31.63 -2.98
N LYS A 379 39.86 31.33 -2.64
CA LYS A 379 39.33 31.30 -1.27
C LYS A 379 39.24 29.90 -0.67
N VAL A 380 39.61 28.85 -1.42
CA VAL A 380 39.48 27.45 -0.98
C VAL A 380 40.28 27.19 0.28
N GLU A 381 41.55 27.62 0.33
CA GLU A 381 42.40 27.42 1.52
C GLU A 381 41.82 28.12 2.76
N ALA A 382 41.35 29.36 2.60
CA ALA A 382 40.69 30.10 3.68
C ALA A 382 39.41 29.40 4.16
N PHE A 383 38.62 28.84 3.24
CA PHE A 383 37.41 28.08 3.57
C PHE A 383 37.74 26.80 4.35
N LEU A 384 38.71 26.02 3.86
CA LEU A 384 39.15 24.78 4.53
C LEU A 384 39.72 25.08 5.92
N GLY A 385 40.50 26.16 6.06
CA GLY A 385 41.00 26.63 7.35
C GLY A 385 39.88 27.01 8.32
N ALA A 386 38.85 27.73 7.85
CA ALA A 386 37.68 28.06 8.66
C ALA A 386 36.88 26.81 9.07
N ALA A 387 36.73 25.83 8.17
CA ALA A 387 36.05 24.57 8.48
C ALA A 387 36.82 23.75 9.53
N LYS A 388 38.15 23.69 9.42
CA LYS A 388 39.02 23.04 10.41
C LYS A 388 38.96 23.74 11.77
N ALA A 389 38.95 25.08 11.80
CA ALA A 389 38.79 25.83 13.04
C ALA A 389 37.44 25.55 13.73
N LEU A 390 36.37 25.29 12.96
CA LEU A 390 35.09 24.85 13.50
C LEU A 390 35.20 23.44 14.09
N GLU A 391 35.86 22.50 13.40
CA GLU A 391 36.09 21.14 13.89
C GLU A 391 36.89 21.13 15.20
N GLU A 392 37.96 21.93 15.29
CA GLU A 392 38.78 22.05 16.50
C GLU A 392 38.02 22.67 17.68
N LYS A 393 37.12 23.61 17.39
CA LYS A 393 36.30 24.29 18.40
C LYS A 393 35.15 23.43 18.90
N PHE A 394 34.52 22.66 18.03
CA PHE A 394 33.35 21.83 18.34
C PHE A 394 33.73 20.35 18.31
N LYS A 395 34.66 19.93 19.17
CA LYS A 395 35.16 18.54 19.24
C LYS A 395 34.08 17.51 19.55
N GLN A 396 32.95 17.95 20.11
CA GLN A 396 31.79 17.11 20.36
C GLN A 396 30.98 16.80 19.09
N LEU A 397 31.26 17.46 17.96
CA LEU A 397 30.62 17.23 16.66
C LEU A 397 31.59 16.53 15.71
N SER A 398 31.04 15.74 14.78
CA SER A 398 31.79 15.28 13.61
C SER A 398 31.54 16.24 12.45
N ILE A 399 32.52 17.09 12.14
CA ILE A 399 32.47 18.04 11.03
C ILE A 399 33.36 17.51 9.90
N GLN A 400 32.77 17.22 8.75
CA GLN A 400 33.50 16.75 7.57
C GLN A 400 33.37 17.78 6.45
N CYS A 401 34.51 18.31 6.00
CA CYS A 401 34.59 19.11 4.79
C CYS A 401 35.18 18.25 3.66
N THR A 402 34.50 18.17 2.52
CA THR A 402 34.93 17.38 1.36
C THR A 402 34.99 18.24 0.10
N GLY A 403 35.89 17.90 -0.81
CA GLY A 403 36.14 18.60 -2.07
C GLY A 403 37.62 18.97 -2.24
N PRO A 404 37.98 19.78 -3.25
CA PRO A 404 37.09 20.45 -4.20
C PRO A 404 36.42 19.50 -5.18
N TRP A 405 35.11 19.62 -5.33
CA TRP A 405 34.30 18.83 -6.28
C TRP A 405 33.88 19.68 -7.48
N PRO A 406 33.57 19.03 -8.62
CA PRO A 406 32.74 19.65 -9.64
C PRO A 406 31.44 20.22 -9.05
N PRO A 407 30.90 21.32 -9.60
CA PRO A 407 29.76 22.04 -9.05
C PRO A 407 28.42 21.36 -9.31
N PHE A 408 28.30 20.09 -8.89
CA PHE A 408 27.11 19.26 -9.08
C PHE A 408 25.84 19.89 -8.51
N ASN A 409 25.93 20.57 -7.37
CA ASN A 409 24.77 21.19 -6.72
C ASN A 409 24.47 22.60 -7.25
N PHE A 410 25.39 23.23 -7.96
CA PHE A 410 25.25 24.63 -8.42
C PHE A 410 24.95 24.74 -9.91
N ALA A 411 25.46 23.83 -10.74
CA ALA A 411 25.29 23.85 -12.18
C ALA A 411 24.53 22.60 -12.70
N THR A 412 23.35 22.31 -12.16
CA THR A 412 22.47 21.27 -12.73
C THR A 412 21.45 21.90 -13.68
N ILE A 413 21.45 21.47 -14.94
CA ILE A 413 20.37 21.82 -15.88
C ILE A 413 19.37 20.68 -15.92
N LYS A 414 18.11 20.99 -15.58
CA LYS A 414 17.00 20.05 -15.76
C LYS A 414 16.69 19.94 -17.23
N VAL A 415 17.41 19.06 -17.92
CA VAL A 415 17.00 18.61 -19.25
C VAL A 415 15.75 17.75 -19.04
N GLY A 416 14.61 18.23 -19.53
CA GLY A 416 13.30 17.61 -19.33
C GLY A 416 13.31 16.08 -19.53
N GLY A 417 12.90 15.38 -18.49
CA GLY A 417 12.68 13.94 -18.50
C GLY A 417 11.48 13.56 -19.37
N ARG A 418 11.54 12.35 -19.93
CA ARG A 418 10.30 11.64 -20.25
C ARG A 418 9.70 11.07 -18.99
#